data_AF-A0A3R6IWG0-F1
#
_entry.id   AF-A0A3R6IWG0-F1
#
_cell.length_a   1.000
_cell.length_b   1.000
_cell.length_c   1.000
_cell.angle_alpha   90.00
_cell.angle_beta   90.00
_cell.angle_gamma   90.00
#
_symmetry.space_group_name_H-M   'P 1'
#
loop_
_entity.id
_entity.type
_entity.pdbx_description
1 polymer ?
#
loop_
_entity_poly.entity_id
_entity_poly.type
_entity_poly.pdbx_seq_one_letter_code
_entity_poly.pdbx_strand_id
1 'polypeptide(L)'
;MAFYVHCRSFLAVAPHSLLLIEEVDNGLHPSRAKELVDMLKDLSRQRQVDVLCTTHNPVLLDELGNKMIPFVSYVIRDENGDSHVNLLEEKENLTKLMASGTIGRMMVNDKI
;
A
#
# COMPACT_ATOMS: atom_id res chain seq x y z
N MET A 1 17.38 1.81 14.83
CA MET A 1 16.81 0.62 15.50
C MET A 1 15.66 1.10 16.38
N ALA A 2 14.45 1.16 15.84
CA ALA A 2 13.25 1.53 16.58
C ALA A 2 12.44 0.26 16.83
N PHE A 3 12.41 -0.19 18.09
CA PHE A 3 11.45 -1.19 18.53
C PHE A 3 10.23 -0.44 19.08
N TYR A 4 9.07 -0.62 18.48
CA TYR A 4 7.80 -0.19 19.06
C TYR A 4 6.75 -1.29 18.87
N VAL A 5 6.59 -2.12 19.88
CA VAL A 5 5.43 -3.02 20.02
C VAL A 5 4.64 -2.56 21.23
N HIS A 6 3.60 -1.78 20.96
CA HIS A 6 2.44 -1.72 21.83
C HIS A 6 1.24 -2.18 21.01
N CYS A 7 0.99 -3.50 20.98
CA CYS A 7 -0.20 -4.13 20.37
C CYS A 7 -1.55 -3.60 20.90
N ARG A 8 -1.54 -2.64 21.85
CA ARG A 8 -2.73 -1.96 22.36
C ARG A 8 -3.23 -0.83 21.45
N SER A 9 -2.37 -0.18 20.66
CA SER A 9 -2.78 0.99 19.85
C SER A 9 -3.70 0.61 18.69
N PHE A 10 -3.43 -0.52 18.02
CA PHE A 10 -4.24 -1.03 16.91
C PHE A 10 -5.69 -1.37 17.31
N LEU A 11 -5.92 -1.71 18.59
CA LEU A 11 -7.25 -1.98 19.15
C LEU A 11 -7.92 -0.75 19.80
N ALA A 12 -7.18 0.35 19.96
CA ALA A 12 -7.64 1.59 20.58
C ALA A 12 -8.12 2.65 19.55
N VAL A 13 -7.99 2.35 18.26
CA VAL A 13 -8.50 3.20 17.18
C VAL A 13 -10.02 3.30 17.28
N ALA A 14 -10.53 4.52 17.32
CA ALA A 14 -11.96 4.77 17.37
C ALA A 14 -12.64 4.29 16.07
N PRO A 15 -13.86 3.73 16.14
CA PRO A 15 -14.63 3.45 14.94
C PRO A 15 -14.80 4.71 14.09
N HIS A 16 -14.89 4.54 12.77
CA HIS A 16 -15.02 5.62 11.79
C HIS A 16 -13.85 6.61 11.77
N SER A 17 -12.64 6.12 12.02
CA SER A 17 -11.42 6.93 11.93
C SER A 17 -10.46 6.39 10.86
N LEU A 18 -9.48 7.22 10.52
CA LEU A 18 -8.41 6.90 9.57
C LEU A 18 -7.17 6.43 10.34
N LEU A 19 -6.70 5.22 10.02
CA LEU A 19 -5.44 4.67 10.47
C LEU A 19 -4.37 4.85 9.39
N LEU A 20 -3.37 5.69 9.67
CA LEU A 20 -2.20 5.88 8.82
C LEU A 20 -1.03 5.00 9.31
N ILE A 21 -0.44 4.21 8.42
CA ILE A 21 0.71 3.35 8.74
C ILE A 21 1.82 3.54 7.70
N GLU A 22 2.95 4.09 8.14
CA GLU A 22 4.14 4.17 7.30
C GLU A 22 4.89 2.84 7.26
N GLU A 23 5.34 2.43 6.07
CA GLU A 23 6.08 1.19 5.81
C GLU A 23 5.46 -0.02 6.54
N VAL A 24 4.18 -0.30 6.25
CA VAL A 24 3.38 -1.29 6.99
C VAL A 24 3.96 -2.70 6.99
N ASP A 25 4.84 -2.99 6.05
CA ASP A 25 5.53 -4.26 5.86
C ASP A 25 7.01 -4.24 6.26
N ASN A 26 7.47 -3.19 6.95
CA ASN A 26 8.86 -3.09 7.40
C ASN A 26 9.26 -4.29 8.29
N GLY A 27 10.35 -4.96 7.92
CA GLY A 27 10.85 -6.16 8.60
C GLY A 27 10.03 -7.43 8.34
N LEU A 28 9.01 -7.38 7.48
CA LEU A 28 8.22 -8.55 7.10
C LEU A 28 8.87 -9.30 5.93
N HIS A 29 8.96 -10.62 6.05
CA HIS A 29 9.36 -11.45 4.91
C HIS A 29 8.30 -11.40 3.80
N PRO A 30 8.67 -11.26 2.50
CA PRO A 30 7.70 -11.09 1.41
C PRO A 30 6.60 -12.16 1.36
N SER A 31 6.90 -13.40 1.76
CA SER A 31 5.93 -14.50 1.81
C SER A 31 4.74 -14.27 2.77
N ARG A 32 4.80 -13.25 3.63
CA ARG A 32 3.76 -12.89 4.60
C ARG A 32 2.93 -11.68 4.19
N ALA A 33 3.23 -11.06 3.04
CA ALA A 33 2.50 -9.88 2.56
C ALA A 33 0.99 -10.14 2.47
N LYS A 34 0.59 -11.34 2.04
CA LYS A 34 -0.81 -11.77 1.99
C LYS A 34 -1.48 -11.76 3.36
N GLU A 35 -0.84 -12.35 4.36
CA GLU A 35 -1.37 -12.40 5.73
C GLU A 35 -1.55 -10.99 6.31
N LEU A 36 -0.62 -10.09 6.02
CA LEU A 36 -0.71 -8.69 6.42
C LEU A 36 -1.88 -7.98 5.73
N VAL A 37 -2.04 -8.13 4.42
CA VAL A 37 -3.16 -7.54 3.66
C VAL A 37 -4.51 -8.06 4.17
N ASP A 38 -4.63 -9.36 4.41
CA ASP A 38 -5.86 -9.97 4.93
C ASP A 38 -6.19 -9.43 6.33
N MET A 39 -5.18 -9.31 7.22
CA MET A 39 -5.35 -8.73 8.55
C MET A 39 -5.83 -7.28 8.50
N LEU A 40 -5.24 -6.44 7.63
CA LEU A 40 -5.63 -5.04 7.47
C LEU A 40 -7.06 -4.90 6.95
N LYS A 41 -7.45 -5.73 5.96
CA LYS A 41 -8.82 -5.77 5.42
C LYS A 41 -9.82 -6.19 6.48
N ASP A 42 -9.50 -7.22 7.26
CA ASP A 42 -10.36 -7.69 8.34
C ASP A 42 -10.51 -6.67 9.45
N LEU A 43 -9.43 -5.98 9.82
CA LEU A 43 -9.47 -4.92 10.82
C LEU A 43 -10.31 -3.74 10.36
N SER A 44 -10.08 -3.26 9.13
CA SER A 44 -10.85 -2.18 8.53
C SER A 44 -12.35 -2.48 8.60
N ARG A 45 -12.75 -3.70 8.24
CA ARG A 45 -14.15 -4.15 8.28
C ARG A 45 -14.70 -4.27 9.70
N GLN A 46 -13.97 -4.91 10.62
CA GLN A 46 -14.44 -5.17 11.99
C GLN A 46 -14.55 -3.89 12.82
N ARG A 47 -13.65 -2.93 12.59
CA ARG A 47 -13.56 -1.70 13.37
C ARG A 47 -14.17 -0.48 12.67
N GLN A 48 -14.60 -0.63 11.42
CA GLN A 48 -15.10 0.47 10.59
C GLN A 48 -14.08 1.59 10.49
N VAL A 49 -12.82 1.23 10.25
CA VAL A 49 -11.71 2.18 10.11
C VAL A 49 -11.20 2.16 8.69
N ASP A 50 -10.87 3.34 8.17
CA ASP A 50 -10.17 3.46 6.90
C ASP A 50 -8.68 3.27 7.15
N VAL A 51 -8.00 2.52 6.27
CA VAL A 51 -6.57 2.27 6.39
C VAL A 51 -5.85 2.90 5.22
N LEU A 52 -4.96 3.85 5.53
CA LEU A 52 -3.99 4.39 4.58
C LEU A 52 -2.61 3.90 5.00
N CYS A 53 -1.86 3.35 4.05
CA CYS A 53 -0.52 2.87 4.35
C CYS A 53 0.44 3.13 3.21
N THR A 54 1.73 3.23 3.56
CA THR A 54 2.82 3.28 2.59
C THR A 54 3.55 1.95 2.58
N THR A 55 4.06 1.58 1.41
CA THR A 55 4.87 0.38 1.21
C THR A 55 5.84 0.60 0.07
N HIS A 56 7.02 -0.01 0.18
CA HIS A 56 7.97 -0.14 -0.91
C HIS A 56 8.04 -1.59 -1.43
N ASN A 57 7.13 -2.45 -0.96
CA ASN A 57 7.18 -3.87 -1.26
C ASN A 57 6.23 -4.23 -2.41
N PRO A 58 6.78 -4.64 -3.55
CA PRO A 58 5.98 -4.96 -4.72
C PRO A 58 5.03 -6.15 -4.47
N VAL A 59 5.41 -7.08 -3.59
CA VAL A 59 4.57 -8.23 -3.26
C VAL A 59 3.31 -7.78 -2.53
N LEU A 60 3.39 -6.76 -1.67
CA LEU A 60 2.21 -6.24 -0.98
C LEU A 60 1.20 -5.64 -1.97
N LEU A 61 1.68 -4.89 -2.97
CA LEU A 61 0.83 -4.36 -4.04
C LEU A 61 0.16 -5.47 -4.87
N ASP A 62 0.87 -6.56 -5.12
CA ASP A 62 0.31 -7.72 -5.84
C ASP A 62 -0.78 -8.43 -5.04
N GLU A 63 -0.61 -8.55 -3.73
CA GLU A 63 -1.60 -9.18 -2.83
C GLU A 63 -2.86 -8.31 -2.60
N LEU A 64 -2.76 -6.98 -2.76
CA LEU A 64 -3.93 -6.09 -2.74
C LEU A 64 -4.91 -6.43 -3.88
N GLY A 65 -4.36 -6.82 -5.05
CA GLY A 65 -5.10 -7.23 -6.23
C GLY A 65 -5.71 -6.09 -7.03
N ASN A 66 -6.12 -6.38 -8.26
CA ASN A 66 -6.53 -5.36 -9.25
C ASN A 66 -7.72 -4.48 -8.82
N LYS A 67 -8.59 -4.95 -7.92
CA LYS A 67 -9.72 -4.16 -7.42
C LYS A 67 -9.28 -2.95 -6.60
N MET A 68 -8.04 -2.97 -6.09
CA MET A 68 -7.48 -1.89 -5.29
C MET A 68 -6.83 -0.80 -6.13
N ILE A 69 -6.67 -0.98 -7.44
CA ILE A 69 -5.99 -0.02 -8.34
C ILE A 69 -6.51 1.42 -8.20
N PRO A 70 -7.83 1.69 -8.15
CA PRO A 70 -8.35 3.05 -7.96
C PRO A 70 -7.92 3.73 -6.66
N PHE A 71 -7.45 2.95 -5.68
CA PHE A 71 -7.08 3.41 -4.34
C PHE A 71 -5.56 3.38 -4.11
N VAL A 72 -4.77 3.05 -5.13
CA VAL A 72 -3.31 3.06 -5.05
C VAL A 72 -2.79 4.37 -5.64
N SER A 73 -1.99 5.09 -4.87
CA SER A 73 -1.24 6.25 -5.34
C SER A 73 0.24 5.93 -5.40
N TYR A 74 0.95 6.58 -6.33
CA TYR A 74 2.41 6.51 -6.44
C TYR A 74 3.01 7.91 -6.40
N VAL A 75 4.28 7.99 -5.99
CA VAL A 75 4.99 9.26 -5.80
C VAL A 75 6.16 9.32 -6.75
N ILE A 76 6.22 10.37 -7.57
CA ILE A 76 7.34 10.65 -8.46
C ILE A 76 8.01 11.96 -8.05
N ARG A 77 9.31 12.08 -8.30
CA ARG A 77 10.03 13.36 -8.19
C ARG A 77 10.21 13.95 -9.58
N ASP A 78 9.93 15.24 -9.71
CA ASP A 78 10.25 15.97 -10.94
C ASP A 78 11.73 16.39 -11.00
N GLU A 79 12.11 17.00 -12.13
CA GLU A 79 13.45 17.52 -12.37
C GLU A 79 13.90 18.63 -11.40
N ASN A 80 12.94 19.32 -10.76
CA ASN A 80 13.20 20.35 -9.76
C ASN A 80 13.33 19.74 -8.34
N GLY A 81 13.02 18.45 -8.19
CA GLY A 81 13.05 17.71 -6.94
C GLY A 81 11.73 17.69 -6.17
N ASP A 82 10.66 18.29 -6.72
CA ASP A 82 9.33 18.33 -6.10
C ASP A 82 8.66 16.96 -6.22
N SER A 83 7.89 16.59 -5.19
CA SER A 83 7.20 15.30 -5.14
C SER A 83 5.75 15.42 -5.60
N HIS A 84 5.35 14.60 -6.56
CA HIS A 84 4.01 14.57 -7.13
C HIS A 84 3.34 13.24 -6.79
N VAL A 85 2.21 13.31 -6.10
CA VAL A 85 1.38 12.14 -5.77
C VAL A 85 0.31 11.98 -6.84
N ASN A 86 0.28 10.82 -7.50
CA ASN A 86 -0.64 10.53 -8.59
C ASN A 86 -1.42 9.25 -8.30
N LEU A 87 -2.69 9.20 -8.72
CA LEU A 87 -3.47 7.97 -8.67
C LEU A 87 -2.99 7.01 -9.75
N LEU A 88 -2.86 5.73 -9.41
CA LEU A 88 -2.44 4.70 -10.36
C LEU A 88 -3.44 4.54 -11.50
N GLU A 89 -4.74 4.68 -11.22
CA GLU A 89 -5.81 4.57 -12.23
C GLU A 89 -5.75 5.65 -13.32
N GLU A 90 -5.20 6.82 -13.01
CA GLU A 90 -5.11 7.96 -13.93
C GLU A 90 -3.91 7.85 -14.89
N LYS A 91 -3.06 6.82 -14.70
CA LYS A 91 -1.88 6.63 -15.52
C LYS A 91 -2.26 6.24 -16.96
N GLU A 92 -1.91 7.10 -17.93
CA GLU A 92 -2.29 6.96 -19.35
C GLU A 92 -1.99 5.57 -19.96
N ASN A 93 -0.91 4.94 -19.53
CA ASN A 93 -0.44 3.64 -20.03
C ASN A 93 -0.76 2.46 -19.09
N LEU A 94 -1.62 2.64 -18.09
CA LEU A 94 -1.98 1.59 -17.11
C LEU A 94 -2.41 0.29 -17.78
N THR A 95 -3.30 0.33 -18.77
CA THR A 95 -3.80 -0.88 -19.45
C THR A 95 -2.67 -1.68 -20.10
N LYS A 96 -1.73 -1.00 -20.77
CA LYS A 96 -0.55 -1.64 -21.38
C LYS A 96 0.37 -2.24 -20.32
N LEU A 97 0.50 -1.56 -19.18
CA LEU A 97 1.33 -2.00 -18.08
C LEU A 97 0.74 -3.24 -17.40
N MET A 98 -0.56 -3.25 -17.14
CA MET A 98 -1.28 -4.42 -16.61
C MET A 98 -1.23 -5.63 -17.54
N ALA A 99 -1.19 -5.42 -18.86
CA ALA A 99 -0.98 -6.50 -19.82
C ALA A 99 0.44 -7.09 -19.78
N SER A 100 1.42 -6.34 -19.25
CA SER A 100 2.84 -6.74 -19.20
C SER A 100 3.26 -7.46 -17.93
N GLY A 101 2.42 -7.48 -16.89
CA GLY A 101 2.72 -8.14 -15.62
C GLY A 101 1.88 -7.64 -14.45
N THR A 102 2.31 -7.99 -13.24
CA THR A 102 1.67 -7.55 -12.00
C THR A 102 2.09 -6.12 -11.62
N ILE A 103 1.33 -5.48 -10.72
CA ILE A 103 1.57 -4.08 -10.31
C ILE A 103 2.90 -3.97 -9.57
N GLY A 104 3.20 -4.92 -8.69
CA GLY A 104 4.48 -5.03 -8.00
C GLY A 104 5.65 -5.12 -8.98
N ARG A 105 5.49 -5.89 -10.06
CA ARG A 105 6.51 -5.93 -11.12
C ARG A 105 6.70 -4.57 -11.81
N MET A 106 5.68 -3.74 -11.89
CA MET A 106 5.79 -2.39 -12.46
C MET A 106 6.59 -1.46 -11.53
N MET A 107 6.36 -1.55 -10.21
CA MET A 107 7.11 -0.81 -9.19
C MET A 107 8.61 -1.12 -9.24
N VAL A 108 8.99 -2.39 -9.41
CA VAL A 108 10.42 -2.79 -9.50
C VAL A 108 11.11 -2.26 -10.76
N ASN A 109 10.36 -2.05 -11.85
CA ASN A 109 10.93 -1.56 -13.11
C ASN A 109 10.87 -0.03 -13.24
N ASP A 110 10.65 0.70 -12.14
CA ASP A 110 10.50 2.16 -12.09
C ASP A 110 9.43 2.68 -13.09
N LYS A 111 8.42 1.86 -13.38
CA LYS A 111 7.32 2.25 -14.29
C LYS A 111 6.20 2.97 -13.56
N ILE A 112 6.15 2.80 -12.23
CA ILE A 112 5.27 3.47 -11.26
C ILE A 112 6.04 3.68 -9.96
#